data_AF-R1FQY3-F1
#
_entry.id   AF-R1FQY3-F1
#
_cell.length_a   1.000
_cell.length_b   1.000
_cell.length_c   1.000
_cell.angle_alpha   90.00
_cell.angle_beta   90.00
_cell.angle_gamma   90.00
#
_symmetry.space_group_name_H-M   'P 1'
#
loop_
_entity.id
_entity.type
_entity.pdbx_description
1 polymer ?
#
loop_
_entity_poly.entity_id
_entity_poly.type
_entity_poly.pdbx_seq_one_letter_code
_entity_poly.pdbx_strand_id
1 'polypeptide(L)'
;MAAGLTFATLLSGLLAPNRMANLKQATTNAVKRSAAVRRHGNVQLSGEWVLDTTKSSHGALRPFLIACGAPRVFAGPLARKFDSDHLVLKAEGDEVTIETPRSGWSLPIKLQTDATYSRHKETIVATPRGPQRASLVTASHAPMAVEIIKLGPSEGEFVTEHYVTTDDGNLEQQLTHRAADGRTEVVVRRVFKRVASV
;
A
#
# COMPACT_ATOMS: atom_id res chain seq x y z
N MET A 1 17.37 -61.55 -31.39
CA MET A 1 16.73 -61.26 -30.09
C MET A 1 17.58 -60.23 -29.35
N ALA A 2 16.92 -59.17 -28.87
CA ALA A 2 17.28 -58.13 -27.87
C ALA A 2 18.71 -58.08 -27.28
N ALA A 3 19.31 -56.96 -26.90
CA ALA A 3 18.99 -55.52 -26.90
C ALA A 3 20.22 -54.77 -26.33
N GLY A 4 20.31 -53.45 -26.54
CA GLY A 4 20.98 -52.56 -25.59
C GLY A 4 22.20 -51.80 -26.09
N LEU A 5 21.99 -50.84 -27.00
CA LEU A 5 22.96 -49.76 -27.23
C LEU A 5 22.19 -48.54 -27.73
N THR A 6 21.73 -47.69 -26.79
CA THR A 6 21.36 -46.29 -27.00
C THR A 6 20.78 -45.74 -25.71
N PHE A 7 21.55 -44.95 -24.95
CA PHE A 7 21.06 -43.79 -24.17
C PHE A 7 22.23 -43.17 -23.38
N ALA A 8 23.25 -42.68 -24.09
CA ALA A 8 24.28 -41.86 -23.47
C ALA A 8 24.97 -41.02 -24.53
N THR A 9 24.29 -40.01 -25.05
CA THR A 9 24.98 -38.85 -25.63
C THR A 9 24.01 -37.68 -25.82
N LEU A 10 24.35 -36.59 -25.13
CA LEU A 10 24.17 -35.21 -25.59
C LEU A 10 22.73 -34.68 -25.69
N LEU A 11 22.12 -34.40 -24.54
CA LEU A 11 21.19 -33.27 -24.42
C LEU A 11 21.69 -32.21 -23.40
N SER A 12 23.00 -32.02 -23.29
CA SER A 12 23.57 -30.76 -22.82
C SER A 12 23.67 -29.80 -24.01
N GLY A 13 22.51 -29.44 -24.56
CA GLY A 13 22.40 -28.42 -25.59
C GLY A 13 22.78 -27.07 -24.98
N LEU A 14 24.04 -26.69 -25.15
CA LEU A 14 24.57 -25.36 -24.90
C LEU A 14 23.56 -24.30 -25.35
N LEU A 15 22.95 -23.60 -24.40
CA LEU A 15 22.52 -22.23 -24.68
C LEU A 15 23.80 -21.47 -25.01
N ALA A 16 24.01 -21.19 -26.29
CA ALA A 16 25.16 -20.44 -26.77
C ALA A 16 25.40 -19.22 -25.86
N PRO A 17 26.64 -18.89 -25.49
CA PRO A 17 26.94 -17.82 -24.53
C PRO A 17 26.27 -16.48 -24.88
N ASN A 18 26.04 -16.23 -26.18
CA ASN A 18 25.29 -15.07 -26.67
C ASN A 18 23.80 -15.07 -26.28
N ARG A 19 23.14 -16.23 -26.21
CA ARG A 19 21.74 -16.35 -25.75
C ARG A 19 21.63 -16.09 -24.25
N MET A 20 22.55 -16.60 -23.43
CA MET A 20 22.56 -16.32 -21.99
C MET A 20 22.90 -14.85 -21.69
N ALA A 21 23.81 -14.24 -22.45
CA ALA A 21 24.10 -12.81 -22.35
C ALA A 21 22.88 -11.95 -22.72
N ASN A 22 22.19 -12.28 -23.81
CA ASN A 22 20.96 -11.60 -24.23
C ASN A 22 19.83 -11.77 -23.22
N LEU A 23 19.67 -12.95 -22.62
CA LEU A 23 18.71 -13.19 -21.53
C LEU A 23 19.05 -12.36 -20.28
N LYS A 24 20.31 -12.38 -19.82
CA LYS A 24 20.74 -11.53 -18.68
C LYS A 24 20.52 -10.05 -18.94
N GLN A 25 20.81 -9.59 -20.16
CA GLN A 25 20.63 -8.19 -20.55
C GLN A 25 19.14 -7.82 -20.67
N ALA A 26 18.30 -8.71 -21.22
CA ALA A 26 16.85 -8.53 -21.27
C ALA A 26 16.24 -8.47 -19.87
N THR A 27 16.63 -9.38 -18.95
CA THR A 27 16.18 -9.36 -17.56
C THR A 27 16.63 -8.10 -16.83
N THR A 28 17.89 -7.69 -17.03
CA THR A 28 18.43 -6.44 -16.45
C THR A 28 17.68 -5.21 -16.95
N ASN A 29 17.38 -5.16 -18.25
CA ASN A 29 16.62 -4.05 -18.84
C ASN A 29 15.16 -4.05 -18.37
N ALA A 30 14.53 -5.22 -18.21
CA ALA A 30 13.19 -5.35 -17.65
C ALA A 30 13.13 -4.89 -16.19
N VAL A 31 14.13 -5.24 -15.38
CA VAL A 31 14.27 -4.78 -13.99
C VAL A 31 14.48 -3.26 -13.94
N LYS A 32 15.37 -2.71 -14.78
CA LYS A 32 15.60 -1.26 -14.89
C LYS A 32 14.35 -0.50 -15.34
N ARG A 33 13.62 -0.99 -16.34
CA ARG A 33 12.34 -0.42 -16.79
C ARG A 33 11.28 -0.47 -15.70
N SER A 34 11.17 -1.60 -14.99
CA SER A 34 10.26 -1.73 -13.85
C SER A 34 10.62 -0.75 -12.73
N ALA A 35 11.91 -0.56 -12.44
CA ALA A 35 12.37 0.42 -11.46
C ALA A 35 12.10 1.88 -11.90
N ALA A 36 12.27 2.20 -13.19
CA ALA A 36 11.99 3.52 -13.72
C ALA A 36 10.49 3.85 -13.72
N VAL A 37 9.64 2.91 -14.14
CA VAL A 37 8.18 3.02 -14.08
C VAL A 37 7.70 3.21 -12.62
N ARG A 38 8.28 2.48 -11.66
CA ARG A 38 8.00 2.65 -10.23
C ARG A 38 8.43 4.03 -9.73
N ARG A 39 9.62 4.52 -10.11
CA ARG A 39 10.07 5.87 -9.75
C ARG A 39 9.12 6.94 -10.29
N HIS A 40 8.66 6.82 -11.54
CA HIS A 40 7.72 7.77 -12.13
C HIS A 40 6.30 7.68 -11.54
N GLY A 41 5.79 6.48 -11.24
CA GLY A 41 4.48 6.31 -10.61
C GLY A 41 4.44 6.77 -9.16
N ASN A 42 5.53 6.56 -8.40
CA ASN A 42 5.66 7.06 -7.03
C ASN A 42 5.71 8.59 -6.96
N VAL A 43 6.33 9.27 -7.95
CA VAL A 43 6.33 10.74 -8.03
C VAL A 43 4.91 11.32 -8.16
N GLN A 44 3.98 10.60 -8.80
CA GLN A 44 2.60 11.08 -8.92
C GLN A 44 1.80 10.94 -7.62
N LEU A 45 2.09 9.95 -6.77
CA LEU A 45 1.46 9.84 -5.45
C LEU A 45 1.97 10.92 -4.49
N SER A 46 3.21 11.35 -4.66
CA SER A 46 3.83 12.38 -3.82
C SER A 46 3.10 13.71 -3.93
N GLY A 47 2.76 14.31 -2.79
CA GLY A 47 2.08 15.59 -2.72
C GLY A 47 1.29 15.77 -1.43
N GLU A 48 0.70 16.95 -1.30
CA GLU A 48 -0.29 17.25 -0.27
C GLU A 48 -1.69 17.14 -0.87
N TRP A 49 -2.57 16.50 -0.13
CA TRP A 49 -3.90 16.08 -0.57
C TRP A 49 -4.95 16.49 0.46
N VAL A 50 -6.06 17.06 0.02
CA VAL A 50 -7.20 17.44 0.86
C VAL A 50 -8.41 16.59 0.53
N LEU A 51 -9.14 16.13 1.55
CA LEU A 51 -10.28 15.25 1.34
C LEU A 51 -11.36 15.95 0.50
N ASP A 52 -11.80 15.30 -0.58
CA ASP A 52 -13.01 15.67 -1.30
C ASP A 52 -14.21 14.99 -0.65
N THR A 53 -14.89 15.72 0.24
CA THR A 53 -16.07 15.23 0.95
C THR A 53 -17.27 14.95 0.04
N THR A 54 -17.28 15.49 -1.19
CA THR A 54 -18.36 15.26 -2.17
C THR A 54 -18.22 13.95 -2.92
N LYS A 55 -16.98 13.46 -3.08
CA LYS A 55 -16.66 12.19 -3.76
C LYS A 55 -16.37 11.05 -2.77
N SER A 56 -16.07 11.36 -1.52
CA SER A 56 -15.76 10.38 -0.48
C SER A 56 -17.01 9.75 0.13
N SER A 57 -16.90 8.51 0.62
CA SER A 57 -17.98 7.85 1.36
C SER A 57 -18.19 8.52 2.73
N HIS A 58 -19.01 9.57 2.78
CA HIS A 58 -19.21 10.37 3.99
C HIS A 58 -19.69 9.52 5.18
N GLY A 59 -19.02 9.65 6.34
CA GLY A 59 -19.37 8.92 7.56
C GLY A 59 -18.97 7.44 7.59
N ALA A 60 -18.46 6.87 6.48
CA ALA A 60 -18.04 5.47 6.40
C ALA A 60 -16.77 5.17 7.23
N LEU A 61 -15.98 6.20 7.55
CA LEU A 61 -14.77 6.05 8.34
C LEU A 61 -15.05 5.63 9.80
N ARG A 62 -16.20 6.02 10.38
CA ARG A 62 -16.54 5.66 11.77
C ARG A 62 -16.74 4.14 11.94
N PRO A 63 -17.58 3.45 11.13
CA PRO A 63 -17.68 1.99 11.16
C PRO A 63 -16.33 1.29 10.98
N PHE A 64 -15.48 1.78 10.07
CA PHE A 64 -14.14 1.23 9.86
C PHE A 64 -13.25 1.35 11.10
N LEU A 65 -13.21 2.54 11.74
CA LEU A 65 -12.45 2.73 12.97
C LEU A 65 -12.93 1.79 14.08
N ILE A 66 -14.24 1.57 14.19
CA ILE A 66 -14.83 0.61 15.15
C ILE A 66 -14.38 -0.81 14.83
N ALA A 67 -14.39 -1.22 13.55
CA ALA A 67 -13.95 -2.55 13.12
C ALA A 67 -12.45 -2.76 13.41
N CYS A 68 -11.63 -1.73 13.24
CA CYS A 68 -10.23 -1.68 13.65
C CYS A 68 -10.02 -1.59 15.17
N GLY A 69 -11.10 -1.64 15.97
CA GLY A 69 -11.10 -1.68 17.43
C GLY A 69 -10.97 -0.35 18.15
N ALA A 70 -11.22 0.78 17.49
CA ALA A 70 -11.38 2.06 18.18
C ALA A 70 -12.62 2.03 19.09
N PRO A 71 -12.54 2.55 20.33
CA PRO A 71 -13.71 2.63 21.20
C PRO A 71 -14.84 3.43 20.53
N ARG A 72 -16.08 2.93 20.59
CA ARG A 72 -17.25 3.52 19.90
C ARG A 72 -17.48 4.99 20.24
N VAL A 73 -17.18 5.38 21.48
CA VAL A 73 -17.30 6.76 21.98
C VAL A 73 -16.29 7.72 21.32
N PHE A 74 -15.14 7.21 20.88
CA PHE A 74 -14.09 8.00 20.24
C PHE A 74 -14.09 7.87 18.71
N ALA A 75 -14.64 6.80 18.14
CA ALA A 75 -14.65 6.55 16.70
C ALA A 75 -15.32 7.67 15.88
N GLY A 76 -16.39 8.29 16.40
CA GLY A 76 -17.06 9.42 15.74
C GLY A 76 -16.19 10.68 15.71
N PRO A 77 -15.72 11.19 16.87
CA PRO A 77 -14.77 12.30 16.93
C PRO A 77 -13.50 12.07 16.10
N LEU A 78 -12.94 10.86 16.14
CA LEU A 78 -11.77 10.48 15.33
C LEU A 78 -12.06 10.58 13.84
N ALA A 79 -13.16 9.99 13.37
CA ALA A 79 -13.53 10.04 11.95
C ALA A 79 -13.63 11.48 11.44
N ARG A 80 -14.26 12.38 12.20
CA ARG A 80 -14.37 13.80 11.82
C ARG A 80 -13.00 14.48 11.71
N LYS A 81 -12.06 14.15 12.60
CA LYS A 81 -10.70 14.69 12.58
C LYS A 81 -9.91 14.17 11.39
N PHE A 82 -10.00 12.88 11.08
CA PHE A 82 -9.40 12.33 9.88
C PHE A 82 -10.00 12.90 8.59
N ASP A 83 -11.28 13.26 8.60
CA ASP A 83 -11.96 13.84 7.44
C ASP A 83 -11.71 15.34 7.25
N SER A 84 -11.29 16.06 8.30
CA SER A 84 -10.94 17.49 8.23
C SER A 84 -9.52 17.77 7.77
N ASP A 85 -8.65 16.75 7.80
CA ASP A 85 -7.22 16.95 7.69
C ASP A 85 -6.67 16.65 6.29
N HIS A 86 -5.50 17.21 6.05
CA HIS A 86 -4.71 16.97 4.86
C HIS A 86 -3.96 15.64 5.00
N LEU A 87 -3.63 15.04 3.87
CA LEU A 87 -2.76 13.87 3.76
C LEU A 87 -1.54 14.29 2.95
N VAL A 88 -0.35 14.12 3.51
CA VAL A 88 0.91 14.28 2.78
C VAL A 88 1.45 12.90 2.49
N LEU A 89 1.65 12.61 1.21
CA LEU A 89 2.32 11.40 0.75
C LEU A 89 3.67 11.77 0.17
N LYS A 90 4.72 11.03 0.53
CA LYS A 90 6.05 11.12 -0.05
C LYS A 90 6.49 9.71 -0.45
N ALA A 91 6.45 9.39 -1.72
CA ALA A 91 6.89 8.10 -2.23
C ALA A 91 8.25 8.27 -2.95
N GLU A 92 9.30 7.70 -2.36
CA GLU A 92 10.69 7.85 -2.78
C GLU A 92 11.34 6.47 -2.89
N GLY A 93 11.59 6.02 -4.13
CA GLY A 93 12.20 4.72 -4.37
C GLY A 93 11.35 3.56 -3.81
N ASP A 94 11.85 2.90 -2.77
CA ASP A 94 11.21 1.76 -2.11
C ASP A 94 10.54 2.13 -0.77
N GLU A 95 10.45 3.43 -0.45
CA GLU A 95 9.81 3.93 0.77
C GLU A 95 8.61 4.83 0.45
N VAL A 96 7.61 4.78 1.32
CA VAL A 96 6.45 5.66 1.29
C VAL A 96 6.26 6.22 2.69
N THR A 97 6.34 7.54 2.81
CA THR A 97 6.00 8.26 4.03
C THR A 97 4.60 8.82 3.89
N ILE A 98 3.77 8.53 4.89
CA ILE A 98 2.43 9.07 5.04
C ILE A 98 2.46 9.98 6.26
N GLU A 99 2.07 11.23 6.09
CA GLU A 99 1.93 12.21 7.16
C GLU A 99 0.51 12.78 7.13
N THR A 100 -0.02 13.02 8.31
CA THR A 100 -1.35 13.59 8.54
C THR A 100 -1.15 14.82 9.41
N PRO A 101 -1.00 16.01 8.84
CA PRO A 101 -0.68 17.22 9.60
C PRO A 101 -1.74 17.50 10.69
N ARG A 102 -1.39 17.21 11.95
CA ARG A 102 -2.33 17.14 13.08
C ARG A 102 -2.54 18.53 13.70
N SER A 103 -3.24 19.42 13.01
CA SER A 103 -3.58 20.71 13.63
C SER A 103 -4.60 20.50 14.77
N GLY A 104 -4.16 20.66 16.02
CA GLY A 104 -5.05 20.74 17.19
C GLY A 104 -5.80 19.45 17.57
N TRP A 105 -5.20 18.28 17.38
CA TRP A 105 -5.77 17.01 17.85
C TRP A 105 -5.46 16.80 19.34
N SER A 106 -6.49 16.78 20.18
CA SER A 106 -6.43 16.17 21.52
C SER A 106 -7.21 14.87 21.46
N LEU A 107 -6.51 13.78 21.15
CA LEU A 107 -7.11 12.45 21.11
C LEU A 107 -6.92 11.74 22.46
N PRO A 108 -7.97 11.10 22.99
CA PRO A 108 -7.86 10.29 24.20
C PRO A 108 -7.10 8.97 23.95
N ILE A 109 -6.83 8.63 22.68
CA ILE A 109 -6.02 7.50 22.27
C ILE A 109 -4.77 7.97 21.53
N LYS A 110 -3.61 7.40 21.85
CA LYS A 110 -2.37 7.65 21.12
C LYS A 110 -2.42 6.91 19.79
N LEU A 111 -2.61 7.65 18.70
CA LEU A 111 -2.49 7.13 17.34
C LEU A 111 -1.20 7.63 16.71
N GLN A 112 -0.49 6.72 16.05
CA GLN A 112 0.58 7.08 15.14
C GLN A 112 0.01 7.07 13.74
N THR A 113 -0.31 8.27 13.26
CA THR A 113 -0.87 8.49 11.93
C THR A 113 0.20 8.82 10.91
N ASP A 114 1.39 9.22 11.38
CA ASP A 114 2.56 9.45 10.54
C ASP A 114 3.48 8.23 10.58
N ALA A 115 3.81 7.70 9.41
CA ALA A 115 4.65 6.52 9.28
C ALA A 115 5.39 6.49 7.95
N THR A 116 6.64 6.03 7.99
CA THR A 116 7.42 5.67 6.81
C THR A 116 7.43 4.16 6.68
N TYR A 117 6.87 3.68 5.58
CA TYR A 117 6.83 2.28 5.21
C TYR A 117 7.91 2.00 4.17
N SER A 118 8.57 0.85 4.27
CA SER A 118 9.63 0.44 3.36
C SER A 118 9.33 -0.96 2.84
N ARG A 119 9.65 -1.24 1.58
CA ARG A 119 9.45 -2.58 0.99
C ARG A 119 10.34 -3.66 1.60
N HIS A 120 11.45 -3.25 2.21
CA HIS A 120 12.50 -4.17 2.67
C HIS A 120 12.43 -4.46 4.17
N LYS A 121 11.54 -3.79 4.91
CA LYS A 121 11.40 -3.95 6.36
C LYS A 121 9.96 -3.76 6.81
N GLU A 122 9.56 -4.52 7.81
CA GLU A 122 8.31 -4.27 8.52
C GLU A 122 8.42 -2.98 9.34
N THR A 123 7.30 -2.27 9.45
CA THR A 123 7.15 -1.05 10.23
C THR A 123 6.17 -1.30 11.37
N ILE A 124 6.51 -0.89 12.59
CA ILE A 124 5.58 -0.96 13.72
C ILE A 124 4.81 0.35 13.79
N VAL A 125 3.47 0.27 13.74
CA VAL A 125 2.58 1.44 13.81
C VAL A 125 1.64 1.33 15.00
N ALA A 126 1.48 2.43 15.75
CA ALA A 126 0.52 2.48 16.86
C ALA A 126 -0.91 2.67 16.33
N THR A 127 -1.77 1.68 16.58
CA THR A 127 -3.18 1.66 16.17
C THR A 127 -4.10 1.74 17.39
N PRO A 128 -5.43 1.93 17.22
CA PRO A 128 -6.36 1.91 18.35
C PRO A 128 -6.30 0.61 19.19
N ARG A 129 -5.86 -0.51 18.61
CA ARG A 129 -5.70 -1.81 19.30
C ARG A 129 -4.26 -2.09 19.76
N GLY A 130 -3.38 -1.10 19.70
CA GLY A 130 -1.96 -1.22 20.06
C GLY A 130 -1.02 -1.30 18.85
N PRO A 131 0.26 -1.60 19.09
CA PRO A 131 1.26 -1.70 18.02
C PRO A 131 0.94 -2.84 17.04
N GLN A 132 0.97 -2.55 15.75
CA GLN A 132 0.75 -3.52 14.67
C GLN A 132 1.93 -3.52 13.71
N ARG A 133 2.24 -4.70 13.14
CA ARG A 133 3.19 -4.85 12.04
C ARG A 133 2.54 -4.40 10.75
N ALA A 134 3.24 -3.57 10.00
CA ALA A 134 2.81 -3.05 8.72
C ALA A 134 3.89 -3.26 7.65
N SER A 135 3.46 -3.59 6.44
CA SER A 135 4.35 -3.86 5.31
C SER A 135 3.90 -3.11 4.07
N LEU A 136 4.85 -2.51 3.38
CA LEU A 136 4.63 -1.91 2.06
C LEU A 136 4.71 -3.01 0.99
N VAL A 137 3.60 -3.26 0.31
CA VAL A 137 3.48 -4.26 -0.74
C VAL A 137 3.50 -3.58 -2.10
N THR A 138 4.10 -4.25 -3.09
CA THR A 138 4.07 -3.75 -4.47
C THR A 138 2.68 -4.02 -5.02
N ALA A 139 1.90 -2.99 -5.33
CA ALA A 139 0.65 -3.16 -6.05
C ALA A 139 0.95 -3.84 -7.39
N SER A 140 0.58 -5.12 -7.51
CA SER A 140 0.98 -6.00 -8.62
C SER A 140 0.40 -5.60 -9.98
N HIS A 141 -0.53 -4.64 -10.02
CA HIS A 141 -1.39 -4.37 -11.16
C HIS A 141 -1.41 -2.90 -11.60
N ALA A 142 -0.84 -1.99 -10.81
CA ALA A 142 -0.83 -0.57 -11.11
C ALA A 142 0.51 0.04 -10.70
N PRO A 143 1.35 0.49 -11.65
CA PRO A 143 2.64 1.13 -11.33
C PRO A 143 2.51 2.44 -10.56
N MET A 144 1.28 2.97 -10.45
CA MET A 144 0.92 4.23 -9.80
C MET A 144 0.09 4.01 -8.52
N ALA A 145 0.26 2.84 -7.89
CA ALA A 145 -0.43 2.50 -6.67
C ALA A 145 0.52 2.02 -5.57
N VAL A 146 0.13 2.32 -4.34
CA VAL A 146 0.79 1.89 -3.10
C VAL A 146 -0.21 1.08 -2.29
N GLU A 147 0.23 -0.08 -1.83
CA GLU A 147 -0.55 -0.93 -0.93
C GLU A 147 0.22 -1.14 0.37
N ILE A 148 -0.43 -0.89 1.50
CA ILE A 148 0.11 -1.13 2.83
C ILE A 148 -0.80 -2.14 3.53
N ILE A 149 -0.21 -3.21 4.05
CA ILE A 149 -0.93 -4.22 4.82
C ILE A 149 -0.50 -4.10 6.28
N LYS A 150 -1.47 -3.95 7.20
CA LYS A 150 -1.27 -3.91 8.65
C LYS A 150 -1.91 -5.15 9.25
N LEU A 151 -1.11 -5.99 9.90
CA LEU A 151 -1.59 -7.23 10.50
C LEU A 151 -2.37 -6.93 11.78
N GLY A 152 -3.56 -7.51 11.88
CA GLY A 152 -4.35 -7.49 13.08
C GLY A 152 -3.74 -8.38 14.18
N PRO A 153 -4.23 -8.25 15.43
CA PRO A 153 -3.74 -9.04 16.55
C PRO A 153 -4.19 -10.52 16.49
N SER A 154 -5.22 -10.82 15.71
CA SER A 154 -5.72 -12.18 15.49
C SER A 154 -5.24 -12.71 14.15
N GLU A 155 -4.95 -14.02 14.09
CA GLU A 155 -4.57 -14.68 12.85
C GLU A 155 -5.67 -14.49 11.78
N GLY A 156 -5.26 -14.13 10.56
CA GLY A 156 -6.18 -13.84 9.46
C GLY A 156 -6.82 -12.44 9.48
N GLU A 157 -6.68 -11.66 10.56
CA GLU A 157 -7.12 -10.27 10.61
C GLU A 157 -6.08 -9.34 9.98
N PHE A 158 -6.51 -8.41 9.12
CA PHE A 158 -5.63 -7.37 8.61
C PHE A 158 -6.39 -6.14 8.12
N VAL A 159 -5.66 -5.05 8.00
CA VAL A 159 -6.09 -3.82 7.31
C VAL A 159 -5.24 -3.63 6.08
N THR A 160 -5.87 -3.34 4.94
CA THR A 160 -5.20 -2.89 3.73
C THR A 160 -5.51 -1.43 3.49
N GLU A 161 -4.48 -0.63 3.22
CA GLU A 161 -4.60 0.72 2.68
C GLU A 161 -4.05 0.74 1.26
N HIS A 162 -4.90 1.07 0.31
CA HIS A 162 -4.54 1.14 -1.10
C HIS A 162 -4.70 2.57 -1.60
N TYR A 163 -3.62 3.15 -2.10
CA TYR A 163 -3.55 4.50 -2.64
C TYR A 163 -3.29 4.43 -4.13
N VAL A 164 -4.06 5.15 -4.94
CA VAL A 164 -3.88 5.21 -6.38
C VAL A 164 -4.20 6.61 -6.89
N THR A 165 -3.41 7.10 -7.84
CA THR A 165 -3.76 8.34 -8.56
C THR A 165 -4.70 8.01 -9.71
N THR A 166 -5.73 8.83 -9.86
CA THR A 166 -6.73 8.71 -10.93
C THR A 166 -6.36 9.58 -12.13
N ASP A 167 -6.95 9.30 -13.29
CA ASP A 167 -6.71 10.06 -14.52
C ASP A 167 -7.12 11.54 -14.40
N ASP A 168 -8.10 11.85 -13.53
CA ASP A 168 -8.53 13.22 -13.22
C ASP A 168 -7.62 13.94 -12.19
N GLY A 169 -6.48 13.34 -11.85
CA GLY A 169 -5.45 13.93 -10.99
C GLY A 169 -5.77 13.88 -9.49
N ASN A 170 -6.81 13.15 -9.08
CA ASN A 170 -7.13 12.92 -7.67
C ASN A 170 -6.32 11.75 -7.11
N LEU A 171 -6.33 11.63 -5.79
CA LEU A 171 -5.83 10.47 -5.07
C LEU A 171 -7.03 9.72 -4.49
N GLU A 172 -7.17 8.45 -4.84
CA GLU A 172 -8.10 7.54 -4.19
C GLU A 172 -7.38 6.72 -3.13
N GLN A 173 -7.97 6.68 -1.94
CA GLN A 173 -7.60 5.81 -0.84
C GLN A 173 -8.75 4.81 -0.60
N GLN A 174 -8.45 3.52 -0.68
CA GLN A 174 -9.32 2.47 -0.20
C GLN A 174 -8.74 1.88 1.10
N LEU A 175 -9.52 1.94 2.16
CA LEU A 175 -9.24 1.28 3.43
C LEU A 175 -10.11 0.03 3.52
N THR A 176 -9.52 -1.12 3.76
CA THR A 176 -10.23 -2.39 3.91
C THR A 176 -9.81 -3.04 5.22
N HIS A 177 -10.75 -3.27 6.13
CA HIS A 177 -10.53 -4.12 7.30
C HIS A 177 -11.16 -5.47 7.02
N ARG A 178 -10.38 -6.55 7.17
CA ARG A 178 -10.86 -7.92 7.15
C ARG A 178 -10.69 -8.52 8.54
N ALA A 179 -11.78 -9.02 9.11
CA ALA A 179 -11.75 -9.70 10.39
C ALA A 179 -11.14 -11.10 10.28
N ALA A 180 -10.70 -11.66 11.42
CA ALA A 180 -10.13 -13.01 11.51
C ALA A 180 -11.09 -14.13 11.04
N ASP A 181 -12.40 -13.88 11.02
CA ASP A 181 -13.39 -14.84 10.52
C ASP A 181 -13.35 -15.04 9.00
N GLY A 182 -12.59 -14.21 8.27
CA GLY A 182 -12.45 -14.23 6.82
C GLY A 182 -13.72 -13.85 6.04
N ARG A 183 -14.79 -13.46 6.72
CA ARG A 183 -16.11 -13.16 6.13
C ARG A 183 -16.51 -11.71 6.33
N THR A 184 -16.16 -11.14 7.47
CA THR A 184 -16.51 -9.77 7.81
C THR A 184 -15.47 -8.83 7.21
N GLU A 185 -15.94 -7.94 6.33
CA GLU A 185 -15.12 -6.94 5.67
C GLU A 185 -15.78 -5.56 5.76
N VAL A 186 -14.99 -4.54 6.09
CA VAL A 186 -15.43 -3.14 6.08
C VAL A 186 -14.54 -2.35 5.13
N VAL A 187 -15.14 -1.78 4.10
CA VAL A 187 -14.45 -1.01 3.06
C VAL A 187 -14.84 0.45 3.14
N VAL A 188 -13.86 1.35 3.08
CA VAL A 188 -14.04 2.78 3.00
C VAL A 188 -13.28 3.31 1.81
N ARG A 189 -13.94 4.12 0.97
CA ARG A 189 -13.33 4.83 -0.15
C ARG A 189 -13.31 6.32 0.14
N ARG A 190 -12.13 6.91 -0.02
CA ARG A 190 -11.87 8.34 0.20
C ARG A 190 -11.18 8.87 -1.03
N VAL A 191 -11.60 10.04 -1.49
CA VAL A 191 -11.03 10.72 -2.64
C VAL A 191 -10.46 12.03 -2.16
N PHE A 192 -9.25 12.35 -2.59
CA PHE A 192 -8.56 13.57 -2.22
C PHE A 192 -8.17 14.37 -3.46
N LYS A 193 -8.28 15.69 -3.34
CA LYS A 193 -7.80 16.66 -4.32
C LYS A 193 -6.38 17.08 -3.97
N ARG A 194 -5.54 17.26 -4.98
CA ARG A 194 -4.20 17.81 -4.78
C ARG A 194 -4.30 19.26 -4.30
N VAL A 195 -3.55 19.61 -3.25
CA VAL A 195 -3.36 21.01 -2.86
C VAL A 195 -2.43 21.64 -3.89
N ALA A 196 -2.86 22.73 -4.51
CA ALA A 196 -2.02 23.48 -5.44
C ALA A 196 -0.81 24.02 -4.67
N SER A 197 0.39 23.70 -5.13
CA SER A 197 1.61 24.36 -4.67
C SER A 197 1.53 25.83 -5.07
N VAL A 198 1.48 26.72 -4.07
CA VAL A 198 1.55 28.18 -4.25
C VAL A 198 2.92 28.57 -4.78
#